data_AF-A0A3C1DSG1-F1
#
_entry.id   AF-A0A3C1DSG1-F1
#
_cell.length_a   1.000
_cell.length_b   1.000
_cell.length_c   1.000
_cell.angle_alpha   90.00
_cell.angle_beta   90.00
_cell.angle_gamma   90.00
#
_symmetry.space_group_name_H-M   'P 1'
#
loop_
_entity.id
_entity.type
_entity.pdbx_description
1 polymer ?
#
loop_
_entity_poly.entity_id
_entity_poly.type
_entity_poly.pdbx_seq_one_letter_code
_entity_poly.pdbx_strand_id
1 'polypeptide(L)'
;MRSTRWAAAGAAAIAVTLLAAGCTSSTTSSPEPPKLSAASSIGKSEGKLNLLVWAGYAENGSTDPTVDWVTPFQKATGCKTNVQVANTSDDMFEKMGTGDRSEER
;
A
#
# COMPACT_ATOMS: atom_id res chain seq x y z
N MET A 1 63.42 44.58 -5.88
CA MET A 1 63.97 43.31 -5.36
C MET A 1 62.84 42.55 -4.70
N ARG A 2 62.59 41.31 -5.14
CA ARG A 2 61.64 40.37 -4.53
C ARG A 2 62.30 39.73 -3.31
N SER A 3 61.61 39.71 -2.17
CA SER A 3 61.75 38.64 -1.17
C SER A 3 60.74 38.87 -0.03
N THR A 4 59.67 38.07 0.00
CA THR A 4 59.56 36.86 0.84
C THR A 4 59.07 37.21 2.23
N ARG A 5 57.76 36.98 2.45
CA ARG A 5 57.17 36.44 3.70
C ARG A 5 55.67 36.21 3.54
N TRP A 6 55.36 35.26 2.66
CA TRP A 6 54.23 34.36 2.86
C TRP A 6 54.56 33.48 4.07
N ALA A 7 53.57 33.19 4.91
CA ALA A 7 53.48 32.08 5.89
C ALA A 7 52.94 32.46 7.28
N ALA A 8 51.96 33.37 7.39
CA ALA A 8 51.28 33.58 8.69
C ALA A 8 49.77 33.80 8.61
N ALA A 9 49.13 33.59 7.45
CA ALA A 9 47.68 33.81 7.29
C ALA A 9 46.94 32.58 6.72
N GLY A 10 47.49 31.37 6.90
CA GLY A 10 46.95 30.14 6.33
C GLY A 10 46.38 29.12 7.33
N ALA A 11 46.50 29.36 8.64
CA ALA A 11 46.20 28.34 9.65
C ALA A 11 44.90 28.57 10.46
N ALA A 12 44.21 29.71 10.28
CA ALA A 12 43.01 30.03 11.05
C ALA A 12 41.69 29.88 10.27
N ALA A 13 41.72 29.66 8.95
CA ALA A 13 40.52 29.60 8.11
C ALA A 13 40.13 28.17 7.66
N ILE A 14 40.89 27.14 8.06
CA ILE A 14 40.66 25.74 7.65
C ILE A 14 39.98 24.90 8.75
N ALA A 15 39.83 25.43 9.98
CA ALA A 15 39.15 24.72 11.06
C ALA A 15 37.64 25.01 11.16
N VAL A 16 37.13 26.03 10.46
CA VAL A 16 35.70 26.43 10.53
C VAL A 16 34.90 25.93 9.31
N THR A 17 35.55 25.55 8.21
CA THR A 17 34.90 25.02 7.00
C THR A 17 34.77 23.49 6.97
N LEU A 18 35.25 22.78 8.00
CA LEU A 18 35.08 21.32 8.13
C LEU A 18 33.82 20.90 8.93
N LEU A 19 33.00 21.86 9.40
CA LEU A 19 31.72 21.58 10.08
C LEU A 19 30.47 21.84 9.21
N ALA A 20 30.64 22.22 7.94
CA ALA A 20 29.53 22.47 7.01
C ALA A 20 29.36 21.36 5.94
N ALA A 21 30.10 20.27 6.03
CA ALA A 21 29.98 19.11 5.13
C ALA A 21 29.00 18.02 5.68
N GLY A 22 28.18 18.36 6.67
CA GLY A 22 27.31 17.41 7.38
C GLY A 22 25.87 17.29 6.87
N CYS A 23 25.40 18.18 6.00
CA CYS A 23 24.05 18.11 5.44
C CYS A 23 24.05 18.48 3.96
N THR A 24 24.57 17.60 3.11
CA THR A 24 24.05 17.52 1.74
C THR A 24 22.78 16.68 1.82
N SER A 25 21.65 17.33 2.10
CA SER A 25 20.35 16.74 1.80
C SER A 25 20.27 16.63 0.28
N SER A 26 20.76 15.51 -0.24
CA SER A 26 20.45 15.08 -1.59
C SER A 26 18.93 14.99 -1.63
N THR A 27 18.29 16.02 -2.21
CA THR A 27 16.89 15.93 -2.60
C THR A 27 16.84 14.91 -3.71
N THR A 28 16.79 13.63 -3.34
CA THR A 28 16.36 12.56 -4.22
C THR A 28 14.89 12.86 -4.49
N SER A 29 14.65 13.62 -5.55
CA SER A 29 13.33 13.78 -6.14
C SER A 29 12.94 12.42 -6.71
N SER A 30 12.44 11.55 -5.84
CA SER A 30 11.73 10.36 -6.27
C SER A 30 10.59 10.81 -7.17
N PRO A 31 10.42 10.24 -8.37
CA PRO A 31 9.27 10.55 -9.21
C PRO A 31 7.99 10.26 -8.41
N GLU A 32 7.20 11.29 -8.14
CA GLU A 32 5.88 11.12 -7.55
C GLU A 32 5.05 10.27 -8.52
N PRO A 33 4.35 9.23 -8.04
CA PRO A 33 3.42 8.49 -8.88
C PRO A 33 2.34 9.45 -9.41
N PRO A 34 1.83 9.22 -10.63
CA PRO A 34 0.77 10.05 -11.20
C PRO A 34 -0.44 10.06 -10.25
N LYS A 35 -0.93 11.27 -9.94
CA LYS A 35 -2.14 11.46 -9.15
C LYS A 35 -3.34 11.03 -9.99
N LEU A 36 -3.77 9.78 -9.85
CA LEU A 36 -5.00 9.26 -10.42
C LEU A 36 -6.20 9.72 -9.58
N SER A 37 -7.25 10.21 -10.23
CA SER A 37 -8.52 10.49 -9.56
C SER A 37 -9.21 9.17 -9.18
N ALA A 38 -9.56 9.00 -7.91
CA ALA A 38 -10.38 7.87 -7.48
C ALA A 38 -11.76 7.91 -8.16
N ALA A 39 -12.32 6.74 -8.48
CA ALA A 39 -13.68 6.66 -9.02
C ALA A 39 -14.70 7.20 -8.01
N SER A 40 -15.53 8.16 -8.44
CA SER A 40 -16.49 8.85 -7.56
C SER A 40 -17.85 8.14 -7.44
N SER A 41 -18.15 7.21 -8.34
CA SER A 41 -19.45 6.53 -8.38
C SER A 41 -19.31 5.07 -8.79
N ILE A 42 -20.12 4.22 -8.17
CA ILE A 42 -20.29 2.83 -8.55
C ILE A 42 -21.32 2.80 -9.70
N GLY A 43 -20.96 2.16 -10.81
CA GLY A 43 -21.84 1.95 -11.95
C GLY A 43 -22.98 0.97 -11.65
N LYS A 44 -23.62 0.45 -12.69
CA LYS A 44 -24.68 -0.56 -12.51
C LYS A 44 -24.09 -1.85 -11.92
N SER A 45 -24.65 -2.32 -10.82
CA SER A 45 -24.21 -3.54 -10.13
C SER A 45 -24.51 -4.80 -10.94
N GLU A 46 -23.59 -5.76 -10.95
CA GLU A 46 -23.76 -7.08 -11.60
C GLU A 46 -24.59 -8.06 -10.76
N GLY A 47 -24.91 -7.69 -9.51
CA GLY A 47 -25.87 -8.40 -8.65
C GLY A 47 -25.29 -9.56 -7.84
N LYS A 48 -24.09 -10.05 -8.17
CA LYS A 48 -23.38 -11.08 -7.41
C LYS A 48 -21.88 -10.83 -7.37
N LEU A 49 -21.23 -11.21 -6.28
CA LEU A 49 -19.79 -11.17 -6.09
C LEU A 49 -19.35 -12.44 -5.36
N ASN A 50 -18.54 -13.27 -6.02
CA ASN A 50 -17.96 -14.46 -5.41
C ASN A 50 -16.51 -14.13 -5.03
N LEU A 51 -16.18 -14.22 -3.75
CA LEU A 51 -14.86 -13.98 -3.21
C LEU A 51 -14.22 -15.29 -2.77
N LEU A 52 -12.97 -15.47 -3.16
CA LEU A 52 -12.08 -16.49 -2.60
C LEU A 52 -11.00 -15.76 -1.80
N VAL A 53 -11.02 -15.92 -0.48
CA VAL A 53 -10.20 -15.13 0.44
C VAL A 53 -9.62 -15.98 1.55
N TRP A 54 -8.64 -15.43 2.25
CA TRP A 54 -8.16 -15.98 3.51
C TRP A 54 -9.15 -15.68 4.64
N ALA A 55 -9.08 -16.44 5.72
CA ALA A 55 -9.86 -16.15 6.92
C ALA A 55 -9.54 -14.73 7.45
N GLY A 56 -10.56 -13.99 7.89
CA GLY A 56 -10.40 -12.62 8.39
C GLY A 56 -10.48 -11.52 7.32
N TYR A 57 -10.45 -11.86 6.03
CA TYR A 57 -10.41 -10.85 4.97
C TYR A 57 -11.79 -10.35 4.58
N ALA A 58 -12.83 -11.20 4.63
CA ALA A 58 -14.19 -10.84 4.30
C ALA A 58 -15.18 -11.17 5.42
N GLU A 59 -15.34 -10.21 6.32
CA GLU A 59 -16.13 -10.38 7.54
C GLU A 59 -17.50 -9.70 7.43
N ASN A 60 -18.52 -10.43 7.85
CA ASN A 60 -19.93 -10.04 7.83
C ASN A 60 -20.54 -9.91 9.24
N GLY A 61 -19.70 -9.82 10.28
CA GLY A 61 -20.15 -9.75 11.67
C GLY A 61 -20.55 -11.09 12.32
N SER A 62 -20.45 -12.23 11.62
CA SER A 62 -20.82 -13.53 12.19
C SER A 62 -19.81 -14.07 13.21
N THR A 63 -18.51 -13.81 13.00
CA THR A 63 -17.43 -14.18 13.92
C THR A 63 -17.25 -13.14 15.03
N ASP A 64 -17.21 -11.86 14.65
CA ASP A 64 -17.14 -10.71 15.57
C ASP A 64 -18.09 -9.62 15.06
N PRO A 65 -19.14 -9.23 15.81
CA PRO A 65 -20.12 -8.24 15.38
C PRO A 65 -19.52 -6.83 15.18
N THR A 66 -18.32 -6.56 15.69
CA THR A 66 -17.61 -5.29 15.49
C THR A 66 -16.90 -5.21 14.14
N VAL A 67 -16.73 -6.34 13.44
CA VAL A 67 -16.04 -6.43 12.15
C VAL A 67 -17.03 -6.91 11.08
N ASP A 68 -17.73 -5.96 10.49
CA ASP A 68 -18.71 -6.21 9.42
C ASP A 68 -18.58 -5.16 8.31
N TRP A 69 -17.82 -5.48 7.26
CA TRP A 69 -17.73 -4.63 6.08
C TRP A 69 -18.55 -5.19 4.90
N VAL A 70 -18.81 -6.50 4.90
CA VAL A 70 -19.58 -7.16 3.83
C VAL A 70 -21.04 -6.69 3.84
N THR A 71 -21.69 -6.56 4.99
CA THR A 71 -23.09 -6.15 5.05
C THR A 71 -23.31 -4.71 4.56
N PRO A 72 -22.51 -3.71 4.97
CA PRO A 72 -22.57 -2.37 4.38
C PRO A 72 -22.37 -2.37 2.86
N PHE A 73 -21.42 -3.17 2.36
CA PHE A 73 -21.18 -3.30 0.92
C PHE A 73 -22.40 -3.84 0.17
N GLN A 74 -23.01 -4.92 0.66
CA GLN A 74 -24.21 -5.49 0.05
C GLN A 74 -25.38 -4.50 0.05
N LYS A 75 -25.56 -3.74 1.13
CA LYS A 75 -26.61 -2.71 1.24
C LYS A 75 -26.39 -1.55 0.27
N ALA A 76 -25.14 -1.10 0.12
CA ALA A 76 -24.80 0.03 -0.76
C ALA A 76 -24.85 -0.35 -2.26
N THR A 77 -24.51 -1.60 -2.60
CA THR A 77 -24.36 -2.03 -4.00
C THR A 77 -25.53 -2.88 -4.50
N GLY A 78 -26.30 -3.51 -3.62
CA GLY A 78 -27.28 -4.53 -3.98
C GLY A 78 -26.68 -5.85 -4.47
N CYS A 79 -25.35 -5.99 -4.46
CA CYS A 79 -24.67 -7.22 -4.85
C CYS A 79 -24.75 -8.26 -3.73
N LYS A 80 -25.15 -9.49 -4.05
CA LYS A 80 -25.02 -10.61 -3.12
C LYS A 80 -23.56 -11.09 -3.08
N THR A 81 -22.99 -11.17 -1.90
CA THR A 81 -21.60 -11.62 -1.70
C THR A 81 -21.58 -13.09 -1.28
N ASN A 82 -20.91 -13.95 -2.03
CA ASN A 82 -20.54 -15.28 -1.58
C ASN A 82 -19.05 -15.29 -1.20
N VAL A 83 -18.70 -15.84 -0.04
CA VAL A 83 -17.33 -15.82 0.48
C VAL A 83 -16.88 -17.26 0.71
N GLN A 84 -15.85 -17.66 -0.01
CA GLN A 84 -15.15 -18.93 0.18
C GLN A 84 -13.81 -18.67 0.85
N VAL A 85 -13.54 -19.42 1.91
CA VAL A 85 -12.26 -19.34 2.63
C VAL A 85 -11.28 -20.39 2.08
N ALA A 86 -10.05 -19.97 1.81
CA ALA A 86 -8.91 -20.82 1.51
C ALA A 86 -7.84 -20.66 2.60
N ASN A 87 -7.23 -21.77 3.03
CA ASN A 87 -6.23 -21.79 4.10
C ASN A 87 -4.80 -21.95 3.59
N THR A 88 -4.63 -22.23 2.30
CA THR A 88 -3.33 -22.32 1.62
C THR A 88 -3.41 -21.76 0.20
N SER A 89 -2.24 -21.48 -0.40
CA SER A 89 -2.18 -21.04 -1.80
C SER A 89 -2.63 -22.13 -2.76
N ASP A 90 -2.36 -23.39 -2.43
CA ASP A 90 -2.81 -24.55 -3.21
C ASP A 90 -4.34 -24.68 -3.16
N ASP A 91 -4.95 -24.48 -1.98
CA ASP A 91 -6.41 -24.44 -1.82
C ASP A 91 -7.02 -23.32 -2.70
N MET A 92 -6.38 -22.15 -2.74
CA MET A 92 -6.84 -21.05 -3.59
C MET A 92 -6.80 -21.43 -5.07
N PHE A 93 -5.70 -22.07 -5.51
CA PHE A 93 -5.55 -22.51 -6.89
C PHE A 93 -6.62 -23.54 -7.28
N GLU A 94 -6.84 -24.54 -6.43
CA GLU A 94 -7.84 -25.59 -6.66
C GLU A 94 -9.26 -25.01 -6.73
N LYS A 95 -9.63 -24.15 -5.77
CA LYS A 95 -10.96 -23.52 -5.69
C LYS A 95 -11.22 -22.56 -6.84
N MET A 96 -10.20 -21.83 -7.30
CA MET A 96 -10.32 -20.97 -8.47
C MET A 96 -10.53 -21.79 -9.74
N GLY A 97 -9.88 -22.95 -9.86
CA GLY A 97 -10.01 -23.85 -11.01
C GLY A 97 -11.33 -24.63 -11.05
N THR A 98 -11.88 -25.02 -9.90
CA THR A 98 -13.14 -25.78 -9.84
C THR A 98 -14.40 -24.91 -9.97
N GLY A 99 -14.28 -23.59 -9.73
CA GLY A 99 -15.45 -22.72 -9.62
C GLY A 99 -16.32 -23.09 -8.42
N ASP A 100 -17.27 -22.22 -8.09
CA ASP A 100 -18.13 -22.33 -6.91
C ASP A 100 -19.05 -23.57 -6.96
N ARG A 101 -18.52 -24.73 -6.56
CA ARG A 101 -19.29 -25.96 -6.33
C ARG A 101 -19.63 -26.18 -4.85
N SER A 102 -19.46 -25.15 -4.02
CA SER A 102 -19.61 -25.25 -2.57
C SER A 102 -21.06 -25.15 -2.10
N GLU A 103 -21.99 -24.72 -2.95
CA GLU A 103 -23.44 -24.71 -2.68
C GLU A 103 -24.16 -26.04 -3.01
N GLU A 104 -23.46 -27.11 -3.42
CA GLU A 104 -24.05 -28.44 -3.64
C GLU A 104 -23.99 -29.38 -2.41
N ARG A 105 -23.73 -28.86 -1.21
CA ARG A 105 -23.85 -29.66 0.02
C ARG A 105 -24.51 -28.93 1.17
#